data_AF-A0A6A5VF50-F1
#
_entry.id   AF-A0A6A5VF50-F1
#
_cell.length_a   1.000
_cell.length_b   1.000
_cell.length_c   1.000
_cell.angle_alpha   90.00
_cell.angle_beta   90.00
_cell.angle_gamma   90.00
#
_symmetry.space_group_name_H-M   'P 1'
#
loop_
_entity.id
_entity.type
_entity.pdbx_description
1 polymer ?
#
loop_
_entity_poly.entity_id
_entity_poly.type
_entity_poly.pdbx_seq_one_letter_code
_entity_poly.pdbx_strand_id
1 'polypeptide(L)'
;MHLRGPMNVSQLAVYKLPDMLTSKRRSTDRGNARVDKHKKSATSANSSSSTAASATRPPAALPPIVTTTTATTTTTVTTTLETTPTEPLKSSSVAAASVWSRVAYYTSTAPAAASGFAFLANLGDPQKSGTFDYAFGNSLGYVIGDGSQVAAESRPFTGTLETSEREIAVFTDKLCDGNCEYARSGTIAHYGWEGASKAFFIEFQMDHYDNYGNDQGMLSDVPAWWFLNATVPRILQYGNDRRNIPCSCWSTGCGEFDAFEILGRGEVRAKSTIHRPGNLEGGDSNYFLRPVGRIIKFAVVFHNWNITARVLGADFDFSASLTQAQIEDILAYDPSDYSHLLFPIRD
;
A
#
# COMPACT_ATOMS: atom_id res chain seq x y z
N MET A 1 -6.17 0.50 1.29
CA MET A 1 -5.34 -0.11 0.23
C MET A 1 -6.29 -0.70 -0.80
N HIS A 2 -5.87 -0.93 -2.04
CA HIS A 2 -6.70 -1.63 -3.02
C HIS A 2 -5.89 -2.67 -3.75
N LEU A 3 -6.58 -3.68 -4.25
CA LEU A 3 -6.03 -4.79 -5.00
C LEU A 3 -6.77 -4.85 -6.34
N ARG A 4 -6.02 -5.05 -7.43
CA ARG A 4 -6.55 -5.31 -8.77
C ARG A 4 -5.95 -6.59 -9.33
N GLY A 5 -6.78 -7.42 -9.93
CA GLY A 5 -6.34 -8.66 -10.57
C GLY A 5 -5.67 -8.44 -11.94
N PRO A 6 -5.18 -9.53 -12.57
CA PRO A 6 -5.13 -10.90 -12.06
C PRO A 6 -4.16 -11.13 -10.89
N MET A 7 -4.66 -11.54 -9.74
CA MET A 7 -3.86 -11.74 -8.54
C MET A 7 -4.47 -12.80 -7.63
N ASN A 8 -3.62 -13.72 -7.17
CA ASN A 8 -3.93 -14.62 -6.06
C ASN A 8 -3.22 -14.11 -4.80
N VAL A 9 -3.97 -13.83 -3.74
CA VAL A 9 -3.47 -13.34 -2.45
C VAL A 9 -3.77 -14.37 -1.37
N SER A 10 -2.72 -14.90 -0.76
CA SER A 10 -2.83 -15.89 0.31
C SER A 10 -2.85 -15.27 1.70
N GLN A 11 -2.16 -14.14 1.89
CA GLN A 11 -2.13 -13.44 3.17
C GLN A 11 -2.06 -11.92 3.02
N LEU A 12 -2.69 -11.20 3.97
CA LEU A 12 -2.47 -9.77 4.20
C LEU A 12 -2.27 -9.54 5.69
N ALA A 13 -1.37 -8.62 6.04
CA ALA A 13 -1.16 -8.20 7.41
C ALA A 13 -0.96 -6.68 7.48
N VAL A 14 -1.53 -6.04 8.50
CA VAL A 14 -1.26 -4.63 8.80
C VAL A 14 -0.71 -4.51 10.21
N TYR A 15 0.38 -3.76 10.34
CA TYR A 15 1.04 -3.49 11.61
C TYR A 15 1.02 -2.01 11.92
N LYS A 16 0.90 -1.69 13.21
CA LYS A 16 1.12 -0.35 13.73
C LYS A 16 2.20 -0.37 14.78
N LEU A 17 3.06 0.64 14.73
CA LEU A 17 3.88 0.96 15.89
C LEU A 17 2.95 1.63 16.91
N PRO A 18 2.92 1.19 18.19
CA PRO A 18 2.19 1.89 19.24
C PRO A 18 2.56 3.36 19.19
N ASP A 19 1.56 4.24 19.26
CA ASP A 19 1.80 5.68 19.29
C ASP A 19 2.68 5.99 20.51
N MET A 20 3.98 6.10 20.28
CA MET A 20 4.93 6.70 21.19
C MET A 20 4.57 8.18 21.21
N LEU A 21 3.54 8.54 21.98
CA LEU A 21 2.98 9.88 22.20
C LEU A 21 3.82 10.92 21.48
N THR A 22 3.46 11.22 20.22
CA THR A 22 4.05 12.35 19.52
C THR A 22 3.81 13.53 20.44
N SER A 23 4.88 14.00 21.07
CA SER A 23 4.90 15.17 21.93
C SER A 23 3.96 16.20 21.31
N LYS A 24 2.91 16.58 22.04
CA LYS A 24 1.92 17.59 21.62
C LYS A 24 2.66 18.77 21.01
N ARG A 25 2.81 18.79 19.69
CA ARG A 25 3.22 20.00 18.99
C ARG A 25 2.00 20.88 18.99
N ARG A 26 1.96 21.72 20.02
CA ARG A 26 1.03 22.83 20.22
C ARG A 26 0.90 23.54 18.88
N SER A 27 -0.26 23.37 18.23
CA SER A 27 -0.66 24.19 17.10
C SER A 27 -0.60 25.64 17.57
N THR A 28 0.43 26.37 17.17
CA THR A 28 0.45 27.82 17.30
C THR A 28 -0.37 28.36 16.17
N ASP A 29 -1.64 28.55 16.50
CA ASP A 29 -2.55 29.48 15.88
C ASP A 29 -1.80 30.81 15.60
N ARG A 30 -1.59 31.11 14.32
CA ARG A 30 -1.25 32.44 13.84
C ARG A 30 -2.09 32.73 12.62
N GLY A 31 -3.33 33.13 12.89
CA GLY A 31 -4.02 34.03 11.98
C GLY A 31 -3.18 35.28 11.76
N ASN A 32 -3.06 35.69 10.51
CA ASN A 32 -3.02 37.12 10.21
C ASN A 32 -3.57 37.42 8.82
N ALA A 33 -4.39 38.46 8.82
CA ALA A 33 -5.22 38.93 7.74
C ALA A 33 -4.41 39.62 6.61
N ARG A 34 -5.06 39.65 5.44
CA ARG A 34 -4.84 40.45 4.21
C ARG A 34 -4.06 41.77 4.39
N VAL A 35 -3.19 42.09 3.42
CA VAL A 35 -3.14 43.40 2.74
C VAL A 35 -2.66 43.23 1.28
N ASP A 36 -3.32 43.95 0.37
CA ASP A 36 -3.12 44.06 -1.08
C ASP A 36 -1.87 44.85 -1.54
N LYS A 37 -1.59 44.71 -2.85
CA LYS A 37 -0.83 45.57 -3.81
C LYS A 37 0.69 45.44 -3.86
N HIS A 38 1.21 44.97 -5.01
CA HIS A 38 1.60 45.88 -6.10
C HIS A 38 1.85 45.16 -7.44
N LYS A 39 1.59 45.93 -8.50
CA LYS A 39 1.60 45.61 -9.94
C LYS A 39 2.92 46.08 -10.55
N LYS A 40 3.57 45.29 -11.43
CA LYS A 40 4.08 45.67 -12.77
C LYS A 40 5.09 44.65 -13.35
N SER A 41 4.72 44.11 -14.53
CA SER A 41 5.47 44.04 -15.81
C SER A 41 6.96 43.62 -15.81
N ALA A 42 7.34 42.57 -16.53
CA ALA A 42 7.61 42.59 -17.98
C ALA A 42 8.34 41.31 -18.49
N THR A 43 7.94 40.89 -19.71
CA THR A 43 8.74 40.31 -20.82
C THR A 43 9.46 38.96 -20.73
N SER A 44 8.93 38.03 -21.55
CA SER A 44 9.56 37.21 -22.60
C SER A 44 10.86 36.45 -22.34
N ALA A 45 10.79 35.12 -22.45
CA ALA A 45 11.69 34.35 -23.31
C ALA A 45 11.02 33.02 -23.73
N ASN A 46 10.81 32.91 -25.04
CA ASN A 46 10.38 31.71 -25.75
C ASN A 46 11.65 30.91 -26.04
N SER A 47 11.78 29.67 -25.57
CA SER A 47 12.86 28.77 -26.01
C SER A 47 12.34 27.37 -26.28
N SER A 48 12.45 27.05 -27.56
CA SER A 48 12.25 25.81 -28.29
C SER A 48 12.74 24.54 -27.59
N SER A 49 11.87 23.52 -27.61
CA SER A 49 12.16 22.12 -27.34
C SER A 49 12.94 21.48 -28.49
N SER A 50 14.16 21.00 -28.22
CA SER A 50 14.89 20.08 -29.10
C SER A 50 14.72 18.65 -28.58
N THR A 51 14.04 17.84 -29.38
CA THR A 51 13.98 16.38 -29.29
C THR A 51 15.34 15.79 -29.65
N ALA A 52 15.94 15.01 -28.74
CA ALA A 52 17.04 14.12 -29.07
C ALA A 52 16.74 12.72 -28.52
N ALA A 53 16.34 11.84 -29.44
CA ALA A 53 16.30 10.41 -29.22
C ALA A 53 17.72 9.87 -29.00
N SER A 54 17.92 8.99 -28.02
CA SER A 54 19.13 8.20 -27.92
C SER A 54 18.80 6.72 -27.77
N ALA A 55 19.32 5.97 -28.74
CA ALA A 55 19.15 4.55 -28.94
C ALA A 55 19.80 3.73 -27.81
N THR A 56 19.08 2.72 -27.34
CA THR A 56 19.52 1.78 -26.32
C THR A 56 20.37 0.67 -26.97
N ARG A 57 21.62 0.50 -26.52
CA ARG A 57 22.45 -0.68 -26.80
C ARG A 57 22.32 -1.65 -25.62
N PRO A 58 22.14 -2.97 -25.83
CA PRO A 58 21.94 -3.91 -24.73
C PRO A 58 23.27 -4.23 -24.01
N PRO A 59 23.28 -4.37 -22.67
CA PRO A 59 24.43 -4.91 -21.97
C PRO A 59 24.42 -6.45 -21.97
N ALA A 60 25.62 -7.01 -22.04
CA ALA A 60 25.95 -8.42 -22.16
C ALA A 60 25.73 -9.20 -20.84
N ALA A 61 25.49 -10.50 -20.98
CA ALA A 61 25.30 -11.46 -19.90
C ALA A 61 26.56 -11.64 -19.03
N LEU A 62 26.37 -11.77 -17.71
CA LEU A 62 27.41 -12.15 -16.75
C LEU A 62 27.43 -13.68 -16.50
N PRO A 63 28.60 -14.28 -16.25
CA PRO A 63 28.76 -15.73 -16.01
C PRO A 63 28.42 -16.15 -14.56
N PRO A 64 28.17 -17.46 -14.31
CA PRO A 64 27.64 -17.97 -13.04
C PRO A 64 28.67 -18.05 -11.89
N ILE A 65 28.17 -17.87 -10.66
CA ILE A 65 28.91 -17.98 -9.40
C ILE A 65 29.08 -19.46 -9.01
N VAL A 66 30.32 -19.83 -8.68
CA VAL A 66 30.72 -21.14 -8.15
C VAL A 66 30.35 -21.23 -6.67
N THR A 67 29.61 -22.27 -6.31
CA THR A 67 29.25 -22.60 -4.91
C THR A 67 30.36 -23.47 -4.30
N THR A 68 31.05 -22.98 -3.28
CA THR A 68 31.97 -23.80 -2.48
C THR A 68 31.33 -24.08 -1.12
N THR A 69 30.91 -25.33 -0.96
CA THR A 69 30.46 -25.93 0.30
C THR A 69 31.66 -26.21 1.18
N THR A 70 31.62 -25.82 2.46
CA THR A 70 32.52 -26.42 3.47
C THR A 70 31.75 -26.60 4.76
N ALA A 71 31.70 -27.85 5.19
CA ALA A 71 31.03 -28.32 6.40
C ALA A 71 32.03 -28.52 7.55
N THR A 72 31.45 -28.73 8.74
CA THR A 72 32.04 -29.26 9.99
C THR A 72 32.79 -28.19 10.83
N THR A 73 32.57 -28.02 12.14
CA THR A 73 32.40 -29.04 13.19
C THR A 73 31.77 -28.44 14.46
N THR A 74 30.82 -29.16 15.05
CA THR A 74 30.20 -28.90 16.35
C THR A 74 31.18 -29.17 17.49
N THR A 75 31.32 -28.25 18.45
CA THR A 75 31.92 -28.55 19.76
C THR A 75 31.01 -28.02 20.86
N THR A 76 30.40 -28.95 21.58
CA THR A 76 29.53 -28.71 22.74
C THR A 76 30.41 -28.44 23.95
N VAL A 77 30.27 -27.29 24.61
CA VAL A 77 30.84 -27.04 25.94
C VAL A 77 29.69 -26.74 26.89
N THR A 78 29.45 -27.66 27.81
CA THR A 78 28.49 -27.57 28.89
C THR A 78 29.18 -26.95 30.09
N THR A 79 28.75 -25.75 30.51
CA THR A 79 29.21 -25.14 31.77
C THR A 79 28.00 -24.73 32.60
N THR A 80 27.72 -25.54 33.61
CA THR A 80 26.78 -25.29 34.70
C THR A 80 27.46 -24.43 35.76
N LEU A 81 26.91 -23.26 36.08
CA LEU A 81 27.22 -22.56 37.33
C LEU A 81 25.97 -21.93 37.95
N GLU A 82 25.99 -21.99 39.27
CA GLU A 82 24.88 -21.94 40.22
C GLU A 82 24.29 -20.54 40.46
N THR A 83 23.03 -20.56 40.85
CA THR A 83 22.21 -19.42 41.30
C THR A 83 22.51 -19.05 42.75
N THR A 84 22.85 -17.78 42.99
CA THR A 84 22.72 -17.10 44.30
C THR A 84 21.71 -15.96 44.20
N PRO A 85 20.81 -15.77 45.18
CA PRO A 85 19.75 -14.78 45.12
C PRO A 85 20.25 -13.41 45.60
N THR A 86 20.04 -12.37 44.79
CA THR A 86 20.31 -10.97 45.15
C THR A 86 19.01 -10.17 45.05
N GLU A 87 18.70 -9.39 46.09
CA GLU A 87 17.54 -8.49 46.22
C GLU A 87 17.36 -7.51 45.05
N PRO A 88 16.11 -7.05 44.77
CA PRO A 88 15.83 -6.25 43.60
C PRO A 88 16.28 -4.80 43.80
N LEU A 89 17.39 -4.42 43.16
CA LEU A 89 17.61 -3.02 42.82
C LEU A 89 16.58 -2.60 41.78
N LYS A 90 15.89 -1.48 42.06
CA LYS A 90 15.01 -0.77 41.12
C LYS A 90 15.74 -0.57 39.78
N SER A 91 15.43 -1.41 38.80
CA SER A 91 15.89 -1.22 37.43
C SER A 91 15.12 -0.05 36.85
N SER A 92 15.87 1.02 36.57
CA SER A 92 15.61 1.96 35.49
C SER A 92 14.91 1.24 34.34
N SER A 93 13.80 1.79 33.86
CA SER A 93 13.06 1.28 32.71
C SER A 93 14.02 1.08 31.53
N VAL A 94 14.38 -0.18 31.27
CA VAL A 94 14.81 -0.58 29.93
C VAL A 94 13.63 -0.19 29.05
N ALA A 95 13.83 0.80 28.18
CA ALA A 95 12.84 1.16 27.18
C ALA A 95 12.45 -0.15 26.49
N ALA A 96 11.22 -0.61 26.69
CA ALA A 96 10.73 -1.79 26.00
C ALA A 96 11.00 -1.57 24.52
N ALA A 97 11.71 -2.50 23.88
CA ALA A 97 11.98 -2.42 22.45
C ALA A 97 10.64 -2.15 21.75
N SER A 98 10.57 -1.10 20.93
CA SER A 98 9.36 -0.74 20.20
C SER A 98 8.87 -1.96 19.40
N VAL A 99 7.71 -2.51 19.79
CA VAL A 99 7.12 -3.68 19.12
C VAL A 99 6.01 -3.21 18.20
N TRP A 100 6.09 -3.57 16.92
CA TRP A 100 5.03 -3.32 15.96
C TRP A 100 3.97 -4.41 16.08
N SER A 101 2.72 -4.03 16.37
CA SER A 101 1.63 -4.99 16.61
C SER A 101 0.79 -5.17 15.35
N ARG A 102 0.46 -6.42 15.01
CA ARG A 102 -0.45 -6.74 13.91
C ARG A 102 -1.88 -6.37 14.30
N VAL A 103 -2.46 -5.39 13.61
CA VAL A 103 -3.80 -4.85 13.87
C VAL A 103 -4.86 -5.37 12.91
N ALA A 104 -4.45 -5.98 11.79
CA ALA A 104 -5.33 -6.67 10.86
C ALA A 104 -4.59 -7.86 10.22
N TYR A 105 -5.31 -8.95 9.98
CA TYR A 105 -4.78 -10.15 9.36
C TYR A 105 -5.84 -10.87 8.53
N TYR A 106 -5.41 -11.39 7.40
CA TYR A 106 -6.23 -12.14 6.44
C TYR A 106 -5.45 -13.35 5.94
N THR A 107 -6.16 -14.46 5.74
CA THR A 107 -5.67 -15.64 5.02
C THR A 107 -6.74 -16.21 4.09
N SER A 108 -6.34 -16.66 2.90
CA SER A 108 -7.23 -17.34 1.94
C SER A 108 -7.46 -18.82 2.27
N THR A 109 -6.79 -19.36 3.30
CA THR A 109 -6.92 -20.77 3.72
C THR A 109 -8.38 -21.12 3.90
N ALA A 110 -8.91 -22.10 3.17
CA ALA A 110 -10.33 -22.40 3.18
C ALA A 110 -10.82 -22.91 4.57
N PRO A 111 -11.88 -22.32 5.16
CA PRO A 111 -12.58 -21.11 4.71
C PRO A 111 -11.78 -19.84 4.98
N ALA A 112 -11.71 -18.94 3.98
CA ALA A 112 -10.96 -17.70 4.11
C ALA A 112 -11.42 -16.89 5.34
N ALA A 113 -10.46 -16.30 6.03
CA ALA A 113 -10.67 -15.63 7.31
C ALA A 113 -9.97 -14.28 7.34
N ALA A 114 -10.64 -13.28 7.91
CA ALA A 114 -10.12 -11.93 8.05
C ALA A 114 -10.53 -11.33 9.41
N SER A 115 -9.63 -10.57 10.02
CA SER A 115 -9.87 -9.75 11.20
C SER A 115 -9.24 -8.37 10.98
N GLY A 116 -9.91 -7.29 11.39
CA GLY A 116 -9.40 -5.93 11.18
C GLY A 116 -9.56 -5.40 9.75
N PHE A 117 -10.31 -6.10 8.89
CA PHE A 117 -10.50 -5.75 7.48
C PHE A 117 -11.98 -5.66 7.07
N ALA A 118 -12.30 -4.66 6.24
CA ALA A 118 -13.52 -4.61 5.44
C ALA A 118 -13.15 -4.61 3.95
N PHE A 119 -13.83 -5.45 3.16
CA PHE A 119 -13.62 -5.58 1.72
C PHE A 119 -14.79 -4.93 0.97
N LEU A 120 -14.48 -3.94 0.14
CA LEU A 120 -15.43 -3.09 -0.56
C LEU A 120 -15.06 -3.02 -2.05
N ALA A 121 -15.99 -2.58 -2.88
CA ALA A 121 -15.71 -2.15 -4.26
C ALA A 121 -16.66 -1.02 -4.66
N ASN A 122 -16.37 -0.33 -5.76
CA ASN A 122 -17.25 0.68 -6.37
C ASN A 122 -18.44 0.02 -7.10
N LEU A 123 -19.18 -0.82 -6.36
CA LEU A 123 -20.33 -1.62 -6.80
C LEU A 123 -21.58 -1.36 -5.94
N GLY A 124 -21.63 -0.22 -5.22
CA GLY A 124 -22.70 0.12 -4.30
C GLY A 124 -24.10 -0.05 -4.89
N ASP A 125 -24.98 -0.70 -4.13
CA ASP A 125 -26.36 -0.99 -4.49
C ASP A 125 -27.28 -0.68 -3.29
N PRO A 126 -28.22 0.27 -3.42
CA PRO A 126 -29.17 0.63 -2.36
C PRO A 126 -29.99 -0.55 -1.81
N GLN A 127 -30.11 -1.66 -2.55
CA GLN A 127 -30.82 -2.87 -2.09
C GLN A 127 -29.97 -3.76 -1.19
N LYS A 128 -28.65 -3.58 -1.14
CA LYS A 128 -27.74 -4.40 -0.31
C LYS A 128 -26.82 -3.55 0.55
N SER A 129 -25.88 -2.84 -0.07
CA SER A 129 -24.95 -1.96 0.63
C SER A 129 -24.36 -0.93 -0.33
N GLY A 130 -24.17 0.28 0.16
CA GLY A 130 -23.78 1.42 -0.67
C GLY A 130 -24.98 2.03 -1.40
N THR A 131 -24.69 2.86 -2.39
CA THR A 131 -25.68 3.60 -3.17
C THR A 131 -25.23 3.79 -4.61
N PHE A 132 -26.18 4.13 -5.46
CA PHE A 132 -25.96 4.54 -6.85
C PHE A 132 -26.76 5.80 -7.15
N ASP A 133 -26.17 6.72 -7.90
CA ASP A 133 -26.90 7.80 -8.54
C ASP A 133 -26.22 8.20 -9.86
N TYR A 134 -26.96 8.88 -10.73
CA TYR A 134 -26.47 9.31 -12.04
C TYR A 134 -25.47 10.48 -11.99
N ALA A 135 -25.23 11.08 -10.81
CA ALA A 135 -24.25 12.14 -10.65
C ALA A 135 -22.86 11.60 -10.29
N PHE A 136 -22.78 10.51 -9.52
CA PHE A 136 -21.54 9.99 -8.95
C PHE A 136 -21.31 8.50 -9.23
N GLY A 137 -22.22 7.83 -9.94
CA GLY A 137 -22.14 6.39 -10.19
C GLY A 137 -22.27 5.57 -8.90
N ASN A 138 -21.67 4.37 -8.91
CA ASN A 138 -21.66 3.47 -7.76
C ASN A 138 -20.77 4.02 -6.64
N SER A 139 -21.24 3.96 -5.40
CA SER A 139 -20.42 4.21 -4.22
C SER A 139 -19.65 2.94 -3.81
N LEU A 140 -18.89 3.03 -2.71
CA LEU A 140 -18.41 1.83 -2.03
C LEU A 140 -19.60 1.02 -1.48
N GLY A 141 -19.53 -0.29 -1.69
CA GLY A 141 -20.40 -1.31 -1.08
C GLY A 141 -19.57 -2.53 -0.69
N TYR A 142 -20.06 -3.33 0.26
CA TYR A 142 -19.47 -4.62 0.58
C TYR A 142 -19.55 -5.54 -0.62
N VAL A 143 -18.59 -6.45 -0.76
CA VAL A 143 -18.55 -7.43 -1.84
C VAL A 143 -18.51 -8.86 -1.32
N ILE A 144 -18.95 -9.80 -2.15
CA ILE A 144 -18.72 -11.23 -1.92
C ILE A 144 -17.23 -11.56 -2.06
N GLY A 145 -16.86 -12.80 -1.72
CA GLY A 145 -15.47 -13.20 -1.55
C GLY A 145 -14.54 -12.98 -2.74
N ASP A 146 -15.04 -12.99 -3.98
CA ASP A 146 -14.21 -12.75 -5.19
C ASP A 146 -14.24 -11.28 -5.67
N GLY A 147 -14.91 -10.39 -4.94
CA GLY A 147 -15.07 -8.99 -5.29
C GLY A 147 -16.01 -8.70 -6.46
N SER A 148 -16.67 -9.71 -7.04
CA SER A 148 -17.43 -9.56 -8.30
C SER A 148 -18.85 -9.01 -8.14
N GLN A 149 -19.43 -9.12 -6.94
CA GLN A 149 -20.81 -8.72 -6.66
C GLN A 149 -20.96 -8.05 -5.30
N VAL A 150 -21.87 -7.10 -5.23
CA VAL A 150 -22.26 -6.45 -3.98
C VAL A 150 -22.94 -7.42 -3.01
N ALA A 151 -22.56 -7.30 -1.74
CA ALA A 151 -23.08 -8.04 -0.60
C ALA A 151 -23.75 -7.08 0.40
N ALA A 152 -24.59 -7.60 1.30
CA ALA A 152 -25.22 -6.80 2.34
C ALA A 152 -24.27 -6.48 3.52
N GLU A 153 -23.23 -7.29 3.70
CA GLU A 153 -22.29 -7.20 4.82
C GLU A 153 -20.88 -7.61 4.37
N SER A 154 -19.86 -7.24 5.15
CA SER A 154 -18.47 -7.59 4.88
C SER A 154 -18.28 -9.10 4.93
N ARG A 155 -17.68 -9.67 3.88
CA ARG A 155 -17.30 -11.09 3.80
C ARG A 155 -15.78 -11.18 3.58
N PRO A 156 -15.09 -12.19 4.15
CA PRO A 156 -13.68 -12.41 3.84
C PRO A 156 -13.47 -12.58 2.33
N PHE A 157 -12.47 -11.89 1.80
CA PHE A 157 -11.95 -12.10 0.45
C PHE A 157 -11.50 -13.57 0.30
N THR A 158 -11.75 -14.24 -0.84
CA THR A 158 -11.40 -15.65 -1.04
C THR A 158 -9.98 -15.85 -1.56
N GLY A 159 -9.30 -14.76 -1.90
CA GLY A 159 -7.90 -14.78 -2.30
C GLY A 159 -7.67 -14.70 -3.79
N THR A 160 -8.71 -14.63 -4.63
CA THR A 160 -8.54 -14.54 -6.09
C THR A 160 -9.27 -13.34 -6.65
N LEU A 161 -8.53 -12.46 -7.32
CA LEU A 161 -9.04 -11.48 -8.26
C LEU A 161 -8.65 -11.97 -9.65
N GLU A 162 -9.59 -12.55 -10.38
CA GLU A 162 -9.27 -13.33 -11.58
C GLU A 162 -8.79 -12.48 -12.77
N THR A 163 -9.34 -11.27 -12.93
CA THR A 163 -9.03 -10.37 -14.05
C THR A 163 -8.79 -8.94 -13.56
N SER A 164 -8.35 -8.06 -14.46
CA SER A 164 -8.17 -6.63 -14.16
C SER A 164 -9.49 -5.85 -14.03
N GLU A 165 -10.63 -6.47 -14.36
CA GLU A 165 -11.97 -5.95 -14.06
C GLU A 165 -12.34 -6.10 -12.57
N ARG A 166 -11.56 -6.87 -11.81
CA ARG A 166 -11.78 -7.08 -10.38
C ARG A 166 -10.85 -6.18 -9.60
N GLU A 167 -11.43 -5.13 -9.02
CA GLU A 167 -10.77 -4.24 -8.06
C GLU A 167 -11.55 -4.26 -6.73
N ILE A 168 -10.82 -4.43 -5.63
CA ILE A 168 -11.38 -4.27 -4.28
C ILE A 168 -10.61 -3.21 -3.51
N ALA A 169 -11.34 -2.39 -2.78
CA ALA A 169 -10.81 -1.49 -1.77
C ALA A 169 -10.89 -2.18 -0.40
N VAL A 170 -9.76 -2.21 0.31
CA VAL A 170 -9.64 -2.81 1.64
C VAL A 170 -9.40 -1.71 2.67
N PHE A 171 -10.25 -1.68 3.68
CA PHE A 171 -10.23 -0.74 4.81
C PHE A 171 -10.08 -1.48 6.13
N THR A 172 -10.00 -0.74 7.24
CA THR A 172 -10.25 -1.32 8.56
C THR A 172 -11.69 -1.84 8.64
N ASP A 173 -11.99 -2.70 9.60
CA ASP A 173 -13.36 -3.14 9.92
C ASP A 173 -14.16 -2.13 10.76
N LYS A 174 -13.58 -0.95 11.02
CA LYS A 174 -14.21 0.12 11.80
C LYS A 174 -15.02 1.03 10.87
N LEU A 175 -16.34 0.98 11.04
CA LEU A 175 -17.25 1.92 10.38
C LEU A 175 -16.98 3.36 10.82
N CYS A 176 -17.18 4.29 9.89
CA CYS A 176 -17.20 5.71 10.18
C CYS A 176 -18.41 6.07 11.06
N ASP A 177 -18.15 6.70 12.21
CA ASP A 177 -19.15 7.18 13.18
C ASP A 177 -19.34 8.70 13.15
N GLY A 178 -19.07 9.32 12.00
CA GLY A 178 -19.15 10.77 11.80
C GLY A 178 -17.79 11.50 11.82
N ASN A 179 -16.71 10.86 12.26
CA ASN A 179 -15.37 11.50 12.29
C ASN A 179 -14.52 11.27 11.03
N CYS A 180 -15.10 10.70 9.98
CA CYS A 180 -14.41 10.41 8.73
C CYS A 180 -14.20 11.62 7.80
N GLU A 181 -14.17 12.84 8.37
CA GLU A 181 -14.26 14.15 7.71
C GLU A 181 -15.50 14.29 6.81
N TYR A 182 -15.54 13.56 5.70
CA TYR A 182 -16.68 13.49 4.79
C TYR A 182 -16.73 12.13 4.07
N ALA A 183 -17.94 11.59 3.94
CA ALA A 183 -18.24 10.43 3.12
C ALA A 183 -19.53 10.72 2.33
N ARG A 184 -19.61 10.21 1.10
CA ARG A 184 -20.82 10.34 0.27
C ARG A 184 -22.02 9.74 1.01
N SER A 185 -23.14 10.44 1.03
CA SER A 185 -24.37 9.94 1.66
C SER A 185 -24.78 8.58 1.06
N GLY A 186 -25.11 7.60 1.92
CA GLY A 186 -25.49 6.25 1.51
C GLY A 186 -24.32 5.34 1.12
N THR A 187 -23.07 5.81 1.14
CA THR A 187 -21.90 4.94 0.91
C THR A 187 -21.60 4.07 2.14
N ILE A 188 -20.93 2.94 1.92
CA ILE A 188 -20.26 2.22 3.01
C ILE A 188 -18.92 2.88 3.28
N ALA A 189 -18.76 3.45 4.47
CA ALA A 189 -17.56 4.18 4.86
C ALA A 189 -16.91 3.52 6.08
N HIS A 190 -15.65 3.11 5.91
CA HIS A 190 -14.78 2.62 6.98
C HIS A 190 -13.58 3.55 7.17
N TYR A 191 -12.95 3.48 8.34
CA TYR A 191 -11.68 4.14 8.57
C TYR A 191 -10.56 3.50 7.73
N GLY A 192 -9.67 4.35 7.21
CA GLY A 192 -8.36 3.89 6.73
C GLY A 192 -7.41 3.62 7.89
N TRP A 193 -6.21 3.15 7.59
CA TRP A 193 -5.16 3.01 8.60
C TRP A 193 -4.43 4.34 8.81
N GLU A 194 -4.83 5.05 9.86
CA GLU A 194 -4.16 6.26 10.33
C GLU A 194 -2.78 5.98 10.96
N GLY A 195 -2.04 7.05 11.25
CA GLY A 195 -0.72 7.03 11.88
C GLY A 195 0.42 7.15 10.88
N ALA A 196 1.50 7.81 11.31
CA ALA A 196 2.71 8.00 10.49
C ALA A 196 3.54 6.71 10.34
N SER A 197 3.43 5.81 11.33
CA SER A 197 4.17 4.56 11.40
C SER A 197 3.23 3.37 11.25
N LYS A 198 3.20 2.77 10.06
CA LYS A 198 2.34 1.63 9.71
C LYS A 198 3.00 0.78 8.63
N ALA A 199 2.81 -0.54 8.70
CA ALA A 199 3.34 -1.46 7.72
C ALA A 199 2.24 -2.37 7.17
N PHE A 200 2.31 -2.69 5.88
CA PHE A 200 1.36 -3.52 5.16
C PHE A 200 2.12 -4.61 4.45
N PHE A 201 1.82 -5.87 4.74
CA PHE A 201 2.46 -7.01 4.11
C PHE A 201 1.44 -7.80 3.30
N ILE A 202 1.87 -8.34 2.18
CA ILE A 202 1.08 -9.15 1.25
C ILE A 202 1.87 -10.38 0.81
N GLU A 203 1.21 -11.53 0.75
CA GLU A 203 1.72 -12.76 0.12
C GLU A 203 0.85 -13.06 -1.09
N PHE A 204 1.44 -13.12 -2.28
CA PHE A 204 0.69 -13.13 -3.54
C PHE A 204 1.43 -13.72 -4.74
N GLN A 205 0.65 -14.00 -5.78
CA GLN A 205 1.05 -14.45 -7.12
C GLN A 205 0.27 -13.64 -8.16
N MET A 206 0.89 -13.36 -9.31
CA MET A 206 0.31 -12.57 -10.40
C MET A 206 0.49 -13.29 -11.74
N ASP A 207 -0.34 -14.28 -12.02
CA ASP A 207 -0.35 -14.97 -13.32
C ASP A 207 -1.04 -14.14 -14.39
N HIS A 208 -0.79 -14.47 -15.65
CA HIS A 208 -1.38 -13.78 -16.80
C HIS A 208 -2.82 -14.22 -17.04
N TYR A 209 -3.75 -13.27 -16.96
CA TYR A 209 -5.13 -13.45 -17.38
C TYR A 209 -5.68 -12.14 -17.95
N ASP A 210 -6.27 -12.25 -19.13
CA ASP A 210 -7.00 -11.14 -19.75
C ASP A 210 -8.38 -10.98 -19.10
N ASN A 211 -8.97 -9.80 -19.29
CA ASN A 211 -10.37 -9.57 -18.95
C ASN A 211 -11.30 -10.45 -19.79
N TYR A 212 -12.53 -10.55 -19.32
CA TYR A 212 -13.55 -11.31 -20.03
C TYR A 212 -14.06 -10.57 -21.27
N GLY A 213 -14.01 -11.24 -22.42
CA GLY A 213 -14.56 -10.69 -23.67
C GLY A 213 -13.66 -9.62 -24.28
N ASN A 214 -14.21 -8.43 -24.52
CA ASN A 214 -13.43 -7.29 -25.02
C ASN A 214 -13.22 -6.31 -23.88
N ASP A 215 -12.07 -5.64 -23.85
CA ASP A 215 -11.69 -4.82 -22.69
C ASP A 215 -12.52 -3.53 -22.53
N GLN A 216 -13.35 -3.12 -23.50
CA GLN A 216 -14.04 -1.81 -23.54
C GLN A 216 -13.20 -0.58 -23.15
N GLY A 217 -11.87 -0.63 -23.35
CA GLY A 217 -10.96 0.44 -22.94
C GLY A 217 -10.47 0.36 -21.49
N MET A 218 -10.87 -0.67 -20.73
CA MET A 218 -10.27 -1.04 -19.46
C MET A 218 -8.88 -1.65 -19.67
N LEU A 219 -8.04 -1.52 -18.65
CA LEU A 219 -6.75 -2.19 -18.64
C LEU A 219 -6.96 -3.71 -18.46
N SER A 220 -6.16 -4.52 -19.16
CA SER A 220 -6.25 -5.99 -19.19
C SER A 220 -4.90 -6.58 -18.82
N ASP A 221 -4.89 -7.62 -17.99
CA ASP A 221 -3.67 -8.29 -17.52
C ASP A 221 -2.67 -7.35 -16.82
N VAL A 222 -3.19 -6.44 -15.98
CA VAL A 222 -2.43 -5.39 -15.27
C VAL A 222 -2.68 -5.39 -13.76
N PRO A 223 -2.25 -6.43 -13.03
CA PRO A 223 -2.48 -6.47 -11.60
C PRO A 223 -1.75 -5.34 -10.87
N ALA A 224 -2.32 -4.92 -9.74
CA ALA A 224 -1.80 -3.81 -8.95
C ALA A 224 -2.14 -3.96 -7.46
N TRP A 225 -1.28 -3.39 -6.62
CA TRP A 225 -1.56 -3.13 -5.21
C TRP A 225 -1.14 -1.70 -4.87
N TRP A 226 -2.12 -0.89 -4.48
CA TRP A 226 -1.92 0.54 -4.26
C TRP A 226 -2.60 1.06 -2.99
N PHE A 227 -2.32 2.32 -2.67
CA PHE A 227 -2.76 2.99 -1.47
C PHE A 227 -3.31 4.37 -1.84
N LEU A 228 -4.61 4.52 -1.67
CA LEU A 228 -5.28 5.81 -1.68
C LEU A 228 -5.46 6.34 -0.26
N ASN A 229 -5.40 7.66 -0.09
CA ASN A 229 -6.00 8.28 1.08
C ASN A 229 -7.50 7.93 1.12
N ALA A 230 -7.98 7.47 2.28
CA ALA A 230 -9.34 6.96 2.46
C ALA A 230 -10.44 7.96 2.03
N THR A 231 -10.17 9.27 2.01
CA THR A 231 -11.13 10.27 1.52
C THR A 231 -11.46 10.10 0.03
N VAL A 232 -10.52 9.63 -0.80
CA VAL A 232 -10.75 9.41 -2.25
C VAL A 232 -11.90 8.42 -2.48
N PRO A 233 -11.79 7.14 -2.07
CA PRO A 233 -12.84 6.15 -2.30
C PRO A 233 -14.11 6.39 -1.48
N ARG A 234 -14.06 7.10 -0.34
CA ARG A 234 -15.28 7.44 0.44
C ARG A 234 -16.18 8.48 -0.24
N ILE A 235 -15.66 9.25 -1.19
CA ILE A 235 -16.40 10.30 -1.90
C ILE A 235 -16.73 9.83 -3.31
N LEU A 236 -15.70 9.72 -4.14
CA LEU A 236 -15.76 9.35 -5.55
C LEU A 236 -14.34 9.04 -6.01
N GLN A 237 -14.01 7.74 -6.16
CA GLN A 237 -12.69 7.35 -6.66
C GLN A 237 -12.52 7.69 -8.15
N TYR A 238 -13.55 7.36 -8.94
CA TYR A 238 -13.53 7.49 -10.39
C TYR A 238 -14.63 8.42 -10.89
N GLY A 239 -14.29 9.30 -11.83
CA GLY A 239 -15.24 10.17 -12.52
C GLY A 239 -15.41 11.56 -11.91
N ASN A 240 -16.45 12.25 -12.37
CA ASN A 240 -16.81 13.62 -12.02
C ASN A 240 -18.27 13.67 -11.56
N ASP A 241 -18.69 14.77 -10.93
CA ASP A 241 -20.11 15.04 -10.72
C ASP A 241 -20.86 15.24 -12.05
N ARG A 242 -22.20 15.34 -11.97
CA ARG A 242 -23.08 15.62 -13.13
C ARG A 242 -22.79 16.91 -13.91
N ARG A 243 -21.98 17.82 -13.36
CA ARG A 243 -21.53 19.06 -14.02
C ARG A 243 -20.10 18.95 -14.52
N ASN A 244 -19.57 17.73 -14.58
CA ASN A 244 -18.20 17.43 -14.97
C ASN A 244 -17.15 18.07 -14.04
N ILE A 245 -17.46 18.21 -12.76
CA ILE A 245 -16.55 18.72 -11.73
C ILE A 245 -15.90 17.52 -11.01
N PRO A 246 -14.56 17.42 -10.97
CA PRO A 246 -13.88 16.40 -10.18
C PRO A 246 -14.22 16.52 -8.69
N CYS A 247 -14.76 15.46 -8.11
CA CYS A 247 -15.05 15.38 -6.67
C CYS A 247 -14.03 14.52 -5.91
N SER A 248 -13.19 13.79 -6.64
CA SER A 248 -12.06 13.08 -6.05
C SER A 248 -11.00 14.08 -5.59
N CYS A 249 -10.61 14.00 -4.32
CA CYS A 249 -9.48 14.77 -3.81
C CYS A 249 -8.13 14.24 -4.29
N TRP A 250 -8.10 13.16 -5.08
CA TRP A 250 -6.89 12.61 -5.69
C TRP A 250 -6.14 13.69 -6.48
N SER A 251 -6.87 14.44 -7.31
CA SER A 251 -6.30 15.51 -8.14
C SER A 251 -5.89 16.77 -7.34
N THR A 252 -6.39 16.92 -6.11
CA THR A 252 -6.21 18.14 -5.30
C THR A 252 -5.34 17.94 -4.06
N GLY A 253 -4.89 16.73 -3.76
CA GLY A 253 -3.82 16.52 -2.77
C GLY A 253 -3.93 15.30 -1.86
N CYS A 254 -4.97 14.48 -2.01
CA CYS A 254 -5.10 13.27 -1.19
C CYS A 254 -4.00 12.23 -1.46
N GLY A 255 -3.46 12.22 -2.69
CA GLY A 255 -2.33 11.38 -3.08
C GLY A 255 -2.67 9.90 -3.27
N GLU A 256 -1.76 9.22 -3.96
CA GLU A 256 -1.78 7.79 -4.21
C GLU A 256 -0.35 7.26 -4.16
N PHE A 257 -0.20 6.05 -3.63
CA PHE A 257 1.05 5.30 -3.70
C PHE A 257 0.79 3.92 -4.28
N ASP A 258 1.31 3.68 -5.47
CA ASP A 258 1.36 2.37 -6.10
C ASP A 258 2.53 1.63 -5.50
N ALA A 259 2.26 0.65 -4.64
CA ALA A 259 3.33 -0.20 -4.12
C ALA A 259 3.88 -1.09 -5.22
N PHE A 260 2.98 -1.58 -6.08
CA PHE A 260 3.34 -2.06 -7.39
C PHE A 260 2.17 -1.95 -8.37
N GLU A 261 2.48 -1.68 -9.63
CA GLU A 261 1.57 -1.75 -10.75
C GLU A 261 2.28 -2.33 -11.98
N ILE A 262 1.56 -3.18 -12.71
CA ILE A 262 1.92 -3.59 -14.06
C ILE A 262 1.31 -2.57 -15.04
N LEU A 263 2.16 -1.86 -15.77
CA LEU A 263 1.75 -0.70 -16.60
C LEU A 263 1.35 -1.06 -18.03
N GLY A 264 1.24 -2.35 -18.36
CA GLY A 264 0.87 -2.80 -19.69
C GLY A 264 0.50 -4.27 -19.73
N ARG A 265 -0.41 -4.62 -20.63
CA ARG A 265 -0.85 -6.00 -20.85
C ARG A 265 0.37 -6.90 -21.15
N GLY A 266 0.48 -8.01 -20.43
CA GLY A 266 1.60 -8.96 -20.57
C GLY A 266 2.92 -8.49 -19.98
N GLU A 267 3.01 -7.29 -19.42
CA GLU A 267 4.27 -6.78 -18.88
C GLU A 267 4.63 -7.48 -17.57
N VAL A 268 5.94 -7.63 -17.34
CA VAL A 268 6.49 -8.38 -16.20
C VAL A 268 7.20 -7.50 -15.19
N ARG A 269 7.34 -6.20 -15.44
CA ARG A 269 7.97 -5.27 -14.50
C ARG A 269 6.92 -4.64 -13.61
N ALA A 270 6.92 -5.03 -12.33
CA ALA A 270 6.07 -4.45 -11.30
C ALA A 270 6.78 -3.23 -10.71
N LYS A 271 6.23 -2.04 -10.94
CA LYS A 271 6.85 -0.76 -10.58
C LYS A 271 6.03 -0.02 -9.54
N SER A 272 6.69 0.73 -8.69
CA SER A 272 6.03 1.62 -7.74
C SER A 272 6.03 3.06 -8.21
N THR A 273 4.97 3.79 -7.88
CA THR A 273 4.78 5.20 -8.25
C THR A 273 4.12 5.95 -7.09
N ILE A 274 4.49 7.19 -6.86
CA ILE A 274 3.77 8.12 -5.99
C ILE A 274 3.11 9.20 -6.86
N HIS A 275 1.81 9.38 -6.70
CA HIS A 275 1.04 10.44 -7.34
C HIS A 275 0.74 11.54 -6.33
N ARG A 276 1.12 12.77 -6.68
CA ARG A 276 0.98 13.96 -5.84
C ARG A 276 0.16 15.03 -6.56
N PRO A 277 -0.43 15.98 -5.83
CA PRO A 277 -1.21 17.06 -6.42
C PRO A 277 -0.46 17.77 -7.55
N GLY A 278 -1.19 18.11 -8.61
CA GLY A 278 -0.62 18.71 -9.82
C GLY A 278 0.01 17.69 -10.78
N ASN A 279 -0.32 16.40 -10.65
CA ASN A 279 0.24 15.32 -11.47
C ASN A 279 1.77 15.22 -11.33
N LEU A 280 2.27 15.51 -10.12
CA LEU A 280 3.69 15.40 -9.78
C LEU A 280 4.01 13.94 -9.45
N GLU A 281 4.07 13.14 -10.50
CA GLU A 281 4.44 11.73 -10.47
C GLU A 281 5.90 11.58 -10.05
N GLY A 282 6.15 10.68 -9.11
CA GLY A 282 7.49 10.26 -8.72
C GLY A 282 7.57 8.75 -8.76
N GLY A 283 8.55 8.20 -9.45
CA GLY A 283 8.80 6.76 -9.48
C GLY A 283 10.27 6.50 -9.22
N ASP A 284 10.57 5.37 -8.61
CA ASP A 284 11.91 4.80 -8.65
C ASP A 284 12.00 3.89 -9.89
N SER A 285 13.18 3.80 -10.52
CA SER A 285 13.36 2.97 -11.72
C SER A 285 13.51 1.48 -11.41
N ASN A 286 13.71 1.13 -10.13
CA ASN A 286 13.71 -0.24 -9.65
C ASN A 286 12.33 -0.88 -9.84
N TYR A 287 12.33 -2.20 -9.92
CA TYR A 287 11.15 -3.01 -10.12
C TYR A 287 11.45 -4.42 -9.62
N PHE A 288 10.41 -5.16 -9.26
CA PHE A 288 10.53 -6.60 -9.16
C PHE A 288 9.83 -7.26 -10.35
N LEU A 289 10.25 -8.48 -10.67
CA LEU A 289 9.60 -9.26 -11.71
C LEU A 289 8.29 -9.82 -11.17
N ARG A 290 7.21 -9.59 -11.92
CA ARG A 290 5.89 -10.20 -11.74
C ARG A 290 6.04 -11.67 -11.35
N PRO A 291 5.48 -12.10 -10.21
CA PRO A 291 5.60 -13.46 -9.71
C PRO A 291 4.61 -14.37 -10.46
N VAL A 292 4.95 -14.71 -11.71
CA VAL A 292 4.22 -15.69 -12.53
C VAL A 292 4.61 -17.10 -12.10
N GLY A 293 3.63 -17.95 -11.83
CA GLY A 293 3.81 -19.34 -11.43
C GLY A 293 4.47 -19.54 -10.06
N ARG A 294 4.59 -18.49 -9.25
CA ARG A 294 5.19 -18.53 -7.91
C ARG A 294 4.55 -17.50 -6.99
N ILE A 295 4.60 -17.77 -5.69
CA ILE A 295 4.19 -16.83 -4.65
C ILE A 295 5.42 -16.10 -4.11
N ILE A 296 5.28 -14.80 -3.87
CA ILE A 296 6.27 -13.99 -3.14
C ILE A 296 5.59 -13.23 -1.99
N LYS A 297 6.41 -12.72 -1.08
CA LYS A 297 5.99 -11.80 0.00
C LYS A 297 6.51 -10.41 -0.29
N PHE A 298 5.73 -9.39 0.03
CA PHE A 298 6.10 -8.00 -0.19
C PHE A 298 5.61 -7.12 0.95
N ALA A 299 6.41 -6.13 1.31
CA ALA A 299 6.13 -5.18 2.38
C ALA A 299 6.06 -3.76 1.86
N VAL A 300 5.17 -2.97 2.46
CA VAL A 300 5.16 -1.52 2.39
C VAL A 300 5.21 -0.98 3.81
N VAL A 301 6.22 -0.18 4.12
CA VAL A 301 6.40 0.44 5.45
C VAL A 301 6.38 1.95 5.30
N PHE A 302 5.38 2.57 5.92
CA PHE A 302 5.34 4.01 6.16
C PHE A 302 6.01 4.26 7.51
N HIS A 303 7.14 4.95 7.52
CA HIS A 303 7.86 5.27 8.75
C HIS A 303 8.77 6.48 8.57
N ASN A 304 8.81 7.37 9.57
CA ASN A 304 9.67 8.57 9.57
C ASN A 304 9.61 9.38 8.26
N TRP A 305 8.40 9.65 7.75
CA TRP A 305 8.19 10.40 6.51
C TRP A 305 8.79 9.75 5.26
N ASN A 306 9.00 8.45 5.29
CA ASN A 306 9.41 7.66 4.14
C ASN A 306 8.42 6.52 3.89
N ILE A 307 8.31 6.12 2.64
CA ILE A 307 7.62 4.90 2.21
C ILE A 307 8.69 3.95 1.68
N THR A 308 8.80 2.79 2.28
CA THR A 308 9.67 1.70 1.81
C THR A 308 8.80 0.60 1.23
N ALA A 309 9.14 0.11 0.05
CA ALA A 309 8.49 -1.02 -0.58
C ALA A 309 9.54 -2.08 -0.95
N ARG A 310 9.33 -3.34 -0.55
CA ARG A 310 10.37 -4.37 -0.63
C ARG A 310 9.81 -5.78 -0.79
N VAL A 311 10.45 -6.59 -1.64
CA VAL A 311 10.23 -8.04 -1.66
C VAL A 311 10.85 -8.66 -0.39
N LEU A 312 10.07 -9.47 0.33
CA LEU A 312 10.52 -10.16 1.53
C LEU A 312 11.01 -11.57 1.22
N GLY A 313 11.84 -12.11 2.10
CA GLY A 313 12.24 -13.52 2.08
C GLY A 313 11.03 -14.46 2.15
N ALA A 314 11.12 -15.61 1.48
CA ALA A 314 10.03 -16.59 1.42
C ALA A 314 9.65 -17.13 2.81
N ASP A 315 10.60 -17.18 3.74
CA ASP A 315 10.47 -17.63 5.12
C ASP A 315 9.97 -16.53 6.08
N PHE A 316 9.82 -15.28 5.63
CA PHE A 316 9.38 -14.18 6.50
C PHE A 316 7.96 -14.45 7.03
N ASP A 317 7.80 -14.54 8.35
CA ASP A 317 6.50 -14.80 8.98
C ASP A 317 5.71 -13.52 9.21
N PHE A 318 4.43 -13.52 8.85
CA PHE A 318 3.51 -12.42 9.16
C PHE A 318 3.00 -12.57 10.59
N SER A 319 3.90 -12.68 11.56
CA SER A 319 3.60 -12.97 12.97
C SER A 319 2.70 -11.90 13.62
N ALA A 320 2.18 -12.16 14.82
CA ALA A 320 1.33 -11.20 15.54
C ALA A 320 2.07 -9.90 15.94
N SER A 321 3.40 -9.91 15.96
CA SER A 321 4.22 -8.78 16.34
C SER A 321 5.59 -8.81 15.67
N LEU A 322 6.07 -7.67 15.19
CA LEU A 322 7.42 -7.53 14.65
C LEU A 322 8.30 -6.76 15.62
N THR A 323 9.52 -7.23 15.78
CA THR A 323 10.56 -6.51 16.51
C THR A 323 11.00 -5.28 15.73
N GLN A 324 11.51 -4.28 16.44
CA GLN A 324 12.14 -3.11 15.81
C GLN A 324 13.25 -3.51 14.83
N ALA A 325 14.07 -4.51 15.18
CA ALA A 325 15.14 -5.01 14.32
C ALA A 325 14.62 -5.59 12.99
N GLN A 326 13.48 -6.30 13.00
CA GLN A 326 12.87 -6.79 11.76
C GLN A 326 12.39 -5.64 10.86
N ILE A 327 11.84 -4.57 11.44
CA ILE A 327 11.44 -3.40 10.66
C ILE A 327 12.66 -2.64 10.15
N GLU A 328 13.70 -2.47 10.96
CA GLU A 328 14.96 -1.83 10.54
C GLU A 328 15.65 -2.60 9.43
N ASP A 329 15.61 -3.94 9.46
CA ASP A 329 16.08 -4.77 8.36
C ASP A 329 15.29 -4.51 7.07
N ILE A 330 13.95 -4.45 7.14
CA ILE A 330 13.11 -4.11 5.98
C ILE A 330 13.46 -2.73 5.42
N LEU A 331 13.69 -1.74 6.29
CA LEU A 331 14.02 -0.35 5.95
C LEU A 331 15.47 -0.15 5.47
N ALA A 332 16.34 -1.13 5.67
CA ALA A 332 17.74 -1.01 5.32
C ALA A 332 17.91 -0.82 3.80
N TYR A 333 18.47 0.33 3.42
CA TYR A 333 18.78 0.61 2.03
C TYR A 333 20.11 -0.02 1.64
N ASP A 334 20.06 -0.91 0.65
CA ASP A 334 21.24 -1.42 -0.05
C ASP A 334 21.21 -0.90 -1.50
N PRO A 335 22.19 -0.07 -1.93
CA PRO A 335 22.24 0.44 -3.31
C PRO A 335 22.47 -0.66 -4.36
N SER A 336 22.82 -1.88 -3.95
CA SER A 336 22.98 -3.03 -4.82
C SER A 336 21.75 -3.95 -4.87
N ASP A 337 20.72 -3.67 -4.05
CA ASP A 337 19.46 -4.42 -4.05
C ASP A 337 18.42 -3.77 -4.98
N TYR A 338 18.18 -4.41 -6.12
CA TYR A 338 17.19 -3.96 -7.11
C TYR A 338 15.74 -4.29 -6.74
N SER A 339 15.50 -5.01 -5.63
CA SER A 339 14.17 -5.37 -5.13
C SER A 339 13.61 -4.38 -4.10
N HIS A 340 14.37 -3.32 -3.83
CA HIS A 340 14.08 -2.31 -2.82
C HIS A 340 13.73 -0.95 -3.45
N LEU A 341 12.73 -0.28 -2.88
CA LEU A 341 12.19 0.99 -3.34
C LEU A 341 11.98 1.90 -2.13
N LEU A 342 12.56 3.10 -2.14
CA LEU A 342 12.45 4.07 -1.04
C LEU A 342 12.00 5.44 -1.55
N PHE A 343 10.88 5.93 -1.02
CA PHE A 343 10.31 7.23 -1.36
C PHE A 343 10.33 8.17 -0.16
N PRO A 344 11.04 9.30 -0.23
CA PRO A 344 10.93 10.34 0.78
C PRO A 344 9.64 11.15 0.58
N ILE A 345 8.83 11.26 1.62
CA ILE A 345 7.70 12.20 1.68
C ILE A 345 8.28 13.56 2.09
N ARG A 346 8.74 14.35 1.12
CA ARG A 346 9.20 15.74 1.36
C ARG A 346 8.01 16.70 1.30
N ASP A 347 8.02 17.70 2.18
CA ASP A 347 7.05 18.81 2.25
C ASP A 347 7.04 19.68 0.99
#